data_AF-A0A955RYI2-F1
#
_entry.id   AF-A0A955RYI2-F1
#
_cell.length_a   1.000
_cell.length_b   1.000
_cell.length_c   1.000
_cell.angle_alpha   90.00
_cell.angle_beta   90.00
_cell.angle_gamma   90.00
#
_symmetry.space_group_name_H-M   'P 1'
#
loop_
_entity.id
_entity.type
_entity.pdbx_description
1 polymer ?
#
loop_
_entity_poly.entity_id
_entity_poly.type
_entity_poly.pdbx_seq_one_letter_code
_entity_poly.pdbx_strand_id
1 'polypeptide(L)'
;TLRGPPPGAADITPEYCLRVLCLFRFLNPKAEIRVAAGREYHLRSMEVMALYPANSLFLDGYLNTQGASRLRTLQMIQDAGFTVKSDIPLTDLIQHEQQIPSLKSMNRADTVLLKGLQELRPSSGDV
;
A
#
# COMPACT_ATOMS: atom_id res chain seq x y z
N THR A 1 -14.71 -15.94 -11.46
CA THR A 1 -15.09 -17.03 -10.55
C THR A 1 -14.65 -16.66 -9.13
N LEU A 2 -15.56 -16.08 -8.34
CA LEU A 2 -15.28 -15.67 -6.96
C LEU A 2 -15.21 -16.92 -6.08
N ARG A 3 -14.00 -17.36 -5.75
CA ARG A 3 -13.77 -18.47 -4.82
C ARG A 3 -14.09 -17.94 -3.41
N GLY A 4 -15.24 -18.33 -2.87
CA GLY A 4 -15.57 -18.08 -1.46
C GLY A 4 -14.57 -18.77 -0.53
N PRO A 5 -14.43 -18.28 0.72
CA PRO A 5 -13.55 -18.91 1.69
C PRO A 5 -13.96 -20.37 1.94
N PRO A 6 -12.99 -21.27 2.21
CA PRO A 6 -13.29 -22.67 2.43
C PRO A 6 -14.24 -22.87 3.63
N PRO A 7 -15.17 -23.85 3.55
CA PRO A 7 -16.14 -24.09 4.61
C PRO A 7 -15.41 -24.49 5.90
N GLY A 8 -15.62 -23.71 6.97
CA GLY A 8 -14.96 -23.88 8.27
C GLY A 8 -14.01 -22.75 8.67
N ALA A 9 -13.71 -21.80 7.78
CA ALA A 9 -13.13 -20.53 8.20
C ALA A 9 -14.20 -19.75 8.97
N ALA A 10 -14.00 -19.54 10.28
CA ALA A 10 -14.83 -18.60 11.03
C ALA A 10 -14.88 -17.29 10.23
N ASP A 11 -16.07 -16.79 9.92
CA ASP A 11 -16.22 -15.53 9.19
C ASP A 11 -15.56 -14.41 10.01
N ILE A 12 -14.34 -14.07 9.63
CA ILE A 12 -13.58 -13.00 10.26
C ILE A 12 -14.28 -11.69 9.90
N THR A 13 -15.05 -11.15 10.84
CA THR A 13 -15.74 -9.88 10.65
C THR A 13 -14.76 -8.70 10.81
N PRO A 14 -14.97 -7.58 10.11
CA PRO A 14 -14.15 -6.37 10.26
C PRO A 14 -14.01 -5.91 11.72
N GLU A 15 -15.08 -6.03 12.50
CA GLU A 15 -15.11 -5.63 13.92
C GLU A 15 -14.26 -6.58 14.78
N TYR A 16 -14.19 -7.87 14.43
CA TYR A 16 -13.28 -8.80 15.10
C TYR A 16 -11.82 -8.43 14.84
N CYS A 17 -11.45 -8.15 13.58
CA CYS A 17 -10.10 -7.69 13.24
C CYS A 17 -9.70 -6.43 14.02
N LEU A 18 -10.59 -5.43 14.07
CA LEU A 18 -10.31 -4.19 14.78
C LEU A 18 -10.14 -4.42 16.29
N ARG A 19 -10.99 -5.26 16.90
CA ARG A 19 -10.85 -5.63 18.33
C ARG A 19 -9.51 -6.28 18.61
N VAL A 20 -9.05 -7.17 17.75
CA VAL A 20 -7.74 -7.80 17.87
C VAL A 20 -6.61 -6.77 17.80
N LEU A 21 -6.66 -5.83 16.84
CA LEU A 21 -5.66 -4.75 16.75
C LEU A 21 -5.64 -3.87 18.01
N CYS A 22 -6.82 -3.47 18.50
CA CYS A 22 -6.93 -2.69 19.73
C CYS A 22 -6.38 -3.45 20.94
N LEU A 23 -6.63 -4.76 21.04
CA LEU A 23 -6.09 -5.59 22.10
C LEU A 23 -4.55 -5.65 22.05
N PHE A 24 -3.96 -5.84 20.86
CA PHE A 24 -2.51 -5.83 20.71
C PHE A 24 -1.89 -4.50 21.14
N ARG A 25 -2.52 -3.36 20.79
CA ARG A 25 -2.08 -2.03 21.21
C ARG A 25 -2.18 -1.85 22.72
N PHE A 26 -3.27 -2.32 23.32
CA PHE A 26 -3.47 -2.22 24.76
C PHE A 26 -2.42 -3.02 25.55
N LEU A 27 -2.14 -4.25 25.11
CA LEU A 27 -1.15 -5.13 25.75
C LEU A 27 0.29 -4.66 25.49
N ASN A 28 0.55 -4.01 24.35
CA ASN A 28 1.89 -3.61 23.92
C ASN A 28 1.92 -2.12 23.54
N PRO A 29 1.82 -1.19 24.50
CA PRO A 29 1.60 0.23 24.21
C PRO A 29 2.74 0.89 23.41
N LYS A 30 3.98 0.41 23.60
CA LYS A 30 5.20 0.93 22.95
C LYS A 30 5.62 0.16 21.70
N ALA A 31 5.00 -0.98 21.41
CA ALA A 31 5.42 -1.81 20.29
C ALA A 31 4.97 -1.20 18.95
N GLU A 32 5.76 -1.46 17.90
CA GLU A 32 5.30 -1.22 16.54
C GLU A 32 4.27 -2.28 16.16
N ILE A 33 3.06 -1.83 15.83
CA ILE A 33 2.00 -2.68 15.30
C ILE A 33 1.89 -2.39 13.82
N ARG A 34 2.23 -3.41 13.02
CA ARG A 34 2.18 -3.35 11.56
C ARG A 34 0.99 -4.10 10.99
N VAL A 35 0.13 -3.40 10.26
CA VAL A 35 -0.99 -4.00 9.52
C VAL A 35 -0.49 -4.45 8.16
N ALA A 36 -0.60 -5.75 7.91
CA ALA A 36 -0.07 -6.37 6.72
C ALA A 36 -1.08 -6.44 5.55
N ALA A 37 -0.77 -7.29 4.56
CA ALA A 37 -1.63 -7.59 3.42
C ALA A 37 -3.01 -8.10 3.86
N GLY A 38 -4.04 -7.82 3.05
CA GLY A 38 -5.39 -8.32 3.27
C GLY A 38 -6.24 -7.45 4.20
N ARG A 39 -5.70 -6.33 4.70
CA ARG A 39 -6.46 -5.34 5.49
C ARG A 39 -7.67 -4.80 4.73
N GLU A 40 -7.53 -4.61 3.42
CA GLU A 40 -8.58 -4.14 2.52
C GLU A 40 -9.72 -5.15 2.40
N TYR A 41 -9.43 -6.45 2.53
CA TYR A 41 -10.41 -7.53 2.45
C TYR A 41 -11.09 -7.78 3.80
N HIS A 42 -10.29 -7.80 4.87
CA HIS A 42 -10.75 -8.12 6.22
C HIS A 42 -11.39 -6.94 6.94
N LEU A 43 -10.82 -5.73 6.84
CA LEU A 43 -11.36 -4.52 7.48
C LEU A 43 -12.32 -3.76 6.56
N ARG A 44 -12.22 -3.92 5.23
CA ARG A 44 -13.13 -3.29 4.25
C ARG A 44 -13.20 -1.78 4.48
N SER A 45 -14.40 -1.22 4.64
CA SER A 45 -14.60 0.21 4.92
C SER A 45 -14.05 0.65 6.30
N MET A 46 -13.77 -0.28 7.21
CA MET A 46 -13.19 0.01 8.53
C MET A 46 -11.66 0.08 8.51
N GLU A 47 -11.02 -0.03 7.33
CA GLU A 47 -9.56 0.04 7.19
C GLU A 47 -8.97 1.32 7.83
N VAL A 48 -9.66 2.45 7.71
CA VAL A 48 -9.25 3.73 8.34
C VAL A 48 -9.14 3.61 9.86
N MET A 49 -10.00 2.81 10.49
CA MET A 49 -10.00 2.63 11.95
C MET A 49 -8.79 1.86 12.45
N ALA A 50 -8.11 1.09 11.59
CA ALA A 50 -6.88 0.42 11.97
C ALA A 50 -5.70 1.38 12.18
N LEU A 51 -5.76 2.62 11.66
CA LEU A 51 -4.73 3.64 11.85
C LEU A 51 -4.59 4.10 13.31
N TYR A 52 -5.62 3.90 14.14
CA TYR A 52 -5.59 4.27 15.55
C TYR A 52 -4.74 3.30 16.39
N PRO A 53 -4.97 1.96 16.34
CA PRO A 53 -4.14 1.02 17.06
C PRO A 53 -2.84 0.65 16.32
N ALA A 54 -2.72 0.84 15.01
CA ALA A 54 -1.53 0.49 14.23
C ALA A 54 -0.75 1.73 13.79
N ASN A 55 0.58 1.68 13.88
CA ASN A 55 1.47 2.79 13.54
C ASN A 55 2.39 2.46 12.34
N SER A 56 2.08 1.39 11.62
CA SER A 56 2.89 0.90 10.50
C SER A 56 2.01 0.10 9.54
N LEU A 57 2.15 0.31 8.23
CA LEU A 57 1.30 -0.29 7.18
C LEU A 57 2.17 -0.63 5.97
N PHE A 58 1.83 -1.68 5.23
CA PHE A 58 2.42 -1.92 3.90
C PHE A 58 1.65 -1.16 2.82
N LEU A 59 2.34 -0.29 2.07
CA LEU A 59 1.74 0.49 0.98
C LEU A 59 1.66 -0.28 -0.34
N ASP A 60 2.62 -1.16 -0.61
CA ASP A 60 2.70 -1.95 -1.85
C ASP A 60 3.59 -3.19 -1.65
N GLY A 61 3.59 -4.10 -2.62
CA GLY A 61 4.52 -5.23 -2.69
C GLY A 61 4.05 -6.47 -1.93
N TYR A 62 2.75 -6.78 -1.93
CA TYR A 62 2.30 -8.05 -1.35
C TYR A 62 2.78 -9.23 -2.22
N LEU A 63 3.33 -10.25 -1.54
CA LEU A 63 4.05 -11.36 -2.19
C LEU A 63 3.23 -12.10 -3.26
N ASN A 64 1.90 -12.14 -3.14
CA ASN A 64 1.02 -12.95 -4.00
C ASN A 64 -0.29 -12.25 -4.45
N THR A 65 -0.55 -11.00 -4.06
CA THR A 65 -1.84 -10.34 -4.32
C THR A 65 -1.67 -8.88 -4.69
N GLN A 66 -2.41 -8.39 -5.69
CA GLN A 66 -2.58 -6.94 -5.83
C GLN A 66 -3.47 -6.48 -4.68
N GLY A 67 -2.99 -5.57 -3.85
CA GLY A 67 -3.83 -4.99 -2.81
C GLY A 67 -4.26 -3.57 -3.12
N ALA A 68 -4.63 -2.81 -2.09
CA ALA A 68 -5.12 -1.46 -2.25
C ALA A 68 -4.09 -0.56 -2.96
N SER A 69 -4.58 0.33 -3.84
CA SER A 69 -3.74 1.34 -4.49
C SER A 69 -2.99 2.15 -3.43
N ARG A 70 -1.69 2.37 -3.67
CA ARG A 70 -0.83 3.24 -2.86
C ARG A 70 -1.49 4.61 -2.65
N LEU A 71 -1.99 5.21 -3.73
CA LEU A 71 -2.68 6.50 -3.71
C LEU A 71 -3.86 6.49 -2.73
N ARG A 72 -4.72 5.47 -2.80
CA ARG A 72 -5.87 5.34 -1.90
C ARG A 72 -5.44 5.27 -0.44
N THR A 73 -4.37 4.54 -0.14
CA THR A 73 -3.86 4.42 1.23
C THR A 73 -3.28 5.75 1.73
N LEU A 74 -2.53 6.46 0.89
CA LEU A 74 -1.98 7.78 1.23
C LEU A 74 -3.09 8.82 1.46
N GLN A 75 -4.11 8.84 0.60
CA GLN A 75 -5.29 9.69 0.78
C GLN A 75 -6.03 9.37 2.07
N MET A 76 -6.26 8.08 2.36
CA MET A 76 -6.89 7.65 3.61
C MET A 76 -6.13 8.13 4.85
N ILE A 77 -4.79 8.08 4.84
CA ILE A 77 -3.95 8.59 5.92
C ILE A 77 -4.11 10.10 6.07
N GLN A 78 -4.08 10.83 4.95
CA GLN A 78 -4.27 12.28 4.91
C GLN A 78 -5.65 12.70 5.44
N ASP A 79 -6.71 12.07 4.95
CA ASP A 79 -8.11 12.36 5.31
C ASP A 79 -8.37 12.07 6.80
N ALA A 80 -7.72 11.05 7.35
CA ALA A 80 -7.78 10.73 8.78
C ALA A 80 -6.91 11.65 9.66
N GLY A 81 -6.17 12.59 9.06
CA GLY A 81 -5.34 13.56 9.78
C GLY A 81 -4.02 12.98 10.32
N PHE A 82 -3.59 11.81 9.84
CA PHE A 82 -2.33 11.20 10.20
C PHE A 82 -1.19 11.67 9.29
N THR A 83 0.04 11.53 9.77
CA THR A 83 1.26 11.84 9.00
C THR A 83 2.08 10.59 8.77
N VAL A 84 2.81 10.55 7.66
CA VAL A 84 3.76 9.48 7.35
C VAL A 84 5.16 9.95 7.74
N LYS A 85 5.90 9.09 8.44
CA LYS A 85 7.31 9.32 8.72
C LYS A 85 8.12 8.96 7.48
N SER A 86 8.49 9.96 6.69
CA SER A 86 9.28 9.84 5.47
C SER A 86 10.12 11.10 5.24
N ASP A 87 11.13 11.01 4.37
CA ASP A 87 11.97 12.15 3.98
C ASP A 87 11.19 13.19 3.14
N ILE A 88 10.09 12.76 2.54
CA ILE A 88 9.20 13.54 1.67
C ILE A 88 7.87 13.74 2.41
N PRO A 89 7.25 14.93 2.39
CA PRO A 89 5.96 15.15 3.03
C PRO A 89 4.82 14.40 2.33
N LEU A 90 3.76 14.09 3.07
CA LEU A 90 2.62 13.29 2.58
C LEU A 90 1.95 13.90 1.33
N THR A 91 1.84 15.23 1.27
CA THR A 91 1.24 15.94 0.14
C THR A 91 1.99 15.66 -1.17
N ASP A 92 3.32 15.70 -1.11
CA ASP A 92 4.18 15.50 -2.28
C ASP A 92 4.15 14.02 -2.71
N LEU A 93 4.07 13.09 -1.75
CA LEU A 93 3.88 11.66 -2.05
C LEU A 93 2.56 11.41 -2.81
N ILE A 94 1.48 12.08 -2.42
CA ILE A 94 0.18 11.97 -3.10
C ILE A 94 0.27 12.53 -4.52
N GLN A 95 0.91 13.68 -4.71
CA GLN A 95 1.09 14.28 -6.03
C GLN A 95 1.94 13.40 -6.95
N HIS A 96 3.03 12.85 -6.44
CA HIS A 96 3.90 11.96 -7.20
C HIS A 96 3.14 10.70 -7.64
N GLU A 97 2.33 10.10 -6.77
CA GLU A 97 1.52 8.92 -7.11
C GLU A 97 0.37 9.23 -8.08
N GLN A 98 -0.17 10.46 -8.07
CA GLN A 98 -1.15 10.93 -9.07
C GLN A 98 -0.53 11.15 -10.46
N GLN A 99 0.75 11.52 -10.50
CA GLN A 99 1.49 11.74 -11.75
C GLN A 99 2.03 10.45 -12.37
N ILE A 100 2.17 9.36 -11.61
CA ILE A 100 2.51 8.05 -12.16
C ILE A 100 1.37 7.66 -13.12
N PRO A 101 1.62 7.62 -14.45
CA PRO A 101 0.61 7.20 -15.38
C PRO A 101 0.25 5.77 -15.02
N SER A 102 -1.03 5.48 -14.82
CA SER A 102 -1.48 4.10 -14.69
C SER A 102 -0.90 3.31 -15.86
N LEU A 103 -0.11 2.27 -15.59
CA LEU A 103 0.37 1.29 -16.58
C LEU A 103 -0.78 0.66 -17.41
N LYS A 104 -2.03 0.95 -17.05
CA LYS A 104 -3.26 0.60 -17.79
C LYS A 104 -3.52 1.46 -19.03
N SER A 105 -2.79 2.55 -19.26
CA SER A 105 -2.97 3.43 -20.44
C SER A 105 -1.77 3.50 -21.38
N MET A 106 -0.79 2.60 -21.26
CA MET A 106 0.23 2.47 -22.31
C MET A 106 -0.28 1.50 -23.37
N ASN A 107 -0.41 2.00 -24.60
CA ASN A 107 -0.56 1.14 -25.76
C ASN A 107 0.58 0.12 -25.74
N ARG A 108 0.27 -1.14 -26.03
CA ARG A 108 1.22 -2.28 -26.05
C ARG A 108 2.43 -2.06 -26.97
N ALA A 109 2.40 -1.04 -27.82
CA ALA A 109 3.51 -0.60 -28.66
C ALA A 109 4.64 0.12 -27.90
N ASP A 110 4.35 0.77 -26.76
CA ASP A 110 5.32 1.65 -26.08
C ASP A 110 6.16 0.93 -25.01
N THR A 111 5.77 -0.27 -24.59
CA THR A 111 6.51 -1.07 -23.59
C THR A 111 7.80 -1.70 -24.16
N VAL A 112 8.00 -1.65 -25.49
CA VAL A 112 9.23 -2.14 -26.14
C VAL A 112 9.87 -1.01 -26.94
N LEU A 113 9.91 0.19 -26.39
CA LEU A 113 10.97 1.13 -26.76
C LEU A 113 12.22 0.71 -25.99
N LEU A 114 12.94 -0.27 -26.56
CA LEU A 114 14.32 -0.55 -26.19
C LEU A 114 15.06 0.78 -26.18
N LYS A 115 15.62 1.17 -25.03
CA LYS A 115 16.62 2.23 -24.98
C LYS A 115 17.63 1.96 -26.10
N GLY A 116 17.82 2.92 -26.99
CA GLY A 116 18.74 2.78 -28.10
C GLY A 116 20.14 2.46 -27.57
N LEU A 117 20.90 1.66 -28.33
CA LEU A 117 22.28 1.27 -28.00
C LEU A 117 23.19 2.47 -27.65
N GLN A 118 22.82 3.69 -28.05
CA GLN A 118 23.49 4.94 -27.71
C GLN A 118 23.41 5.31 -26.21
N GLU A 119 22.33 4.96 -25.48
CA GLU A 119 22.19 5.27 -24.04
C GLU A 119 22.94 4.29 -23.13
N LEU A 120 23.43 3.17 -23.67
CA LEU A 120 24.13 2.12 -22.93
C LEU A 120 25.65 2.28 -22.93
N ARG A 121 26.20 3.29 -23.62
CA ARG A 121 27.64 3.59 -23.53
C ARG A 121 27.85 4.47 -22.30
N PRO A 122 28.64 4.03 -21.29
CA PRO A 122 29.11 4.96 -20.27
C PRO A 122 29.87 6.08 -21.00
N SER A 123 29.72 7.33 -20.52
CA SER A 123 30.46 8.46 -21.05
C SER A 123 31.94 8.07 -21.17
N SER A 124 32.41 7.89 -22.40
CA SER A 124 33.83 7.94 -22.72
C SER A 124 34.28 9.36 -22.41
N GLY A 125 34.62 9.58 -21.14
CA GLY A 125 35.34 10.75 -20.69
C GLY A 125 36.75 10.63 -21.24
N ASP A 126 36.98 11.27 -22.37
CA ASP A 126 38.28 11.84 -22.68
C ASP A 126 38.52 12.95 -21.66
N VAL A 127 39.45 12.73 -20.72
CA VAL A 127 40.71 13.49 -20.46
C VAL A 127 41.40 12.82 -19.26
#